data_AF-A0A0B1SBW7-F1
#
_entry.id   AF-A0A0B1SBW7-F1
#
_cell.length_a   1.000
_cell.length_b   1.000
_cell.length_c   1.000
_cell.angle_alpha   90.00
_cell.angle_beta   90.00
_cell.angle_gamma   90.00
#
_symmetry.space_group_name_H-M   'P 1'
#
loop_
_entity.id
_entity.type
_entity.pdbx_description
1 polymer ?
#
loop_
_entity_poly.entity_id
_entity_poly.type
_entity_poly.pdbx_seq_one_letter_code
_entity_poly.pdbx_strand_id
1 'polypeptide(L)'
;MYLSSGATKELLSNKPLTSFFRGFGGPQGMFCAETVVKHVAEELGMDHDKLREINFYEEGGCTPFGMHLRQNNIARTWYECKESSDYERRKEQVLEYNRFEYAISHKQKFALGY
;
A
#
# COMPACT_ATOMS: atom_id res chain seq x y z
N MET A 1 -12.89 12.60 -30.92
CA MET A 1 -13.65 11.33 -31.07
C MET A 1 -13.23 10.38 -29.98
N TYR A 2 -14.14 10.12 -29.04
CA TYR A 2 -13.96 9.16 -27.97
C TYR A 2 -14.05 7.75 -28.54
N LEU A 3 -12.95 7.01 -28.55
CA LEU A 3 -13.02 5.55 -28.61
C LEU A 3 -13.13 5.03 -27.18
N SER A 4 -14.28 4.39 -26.94
CA SER A 4 -14.55 3.45 -25.86
C SER A 4 -13.78 2.17 -26.15
N SER A 5 -12.71 1.97 -25.42
CA SER A 5 -12.12 0.66 -25.14
C SER A 5 -11.58 0.77 -23.72
N GLY A 6 -11.66 -0.28 -22.91
CA GLY A 6 -11.14 -0.30 -21.53
C GLY A 6 -9.60 -0.16 -21.44
N ALA A 7 -8.96 0.43 -22.44
CA ALA A 7 -7.55 0.75 -22.47
C ALA A 7 -7.30 2.10 -21.78
N THR A 8 -6.37 2.10 -20.83
CA THR A 8 -5.76 3.32 -20.29
C THR A 8 -5.18 4.16 -21.43
N LYS A 9 -5.46 5.47 -21.44
CA LYS A 9 -5.02 6.39 -22.48
C LYS A 9 -3.80 7.17 -22.03
N GLU A 10 -2.79 7.25 -22.89
CA GLU A 10 -1.68 8.18 -22.73
C GLU A 10 -2.12 9.58 -23.16
N LEU A 11 -1.78 10.59 -22.36
CA LEU A 11 -2.12 11.99 -22.63
C LEU A 11 -0.93 12.72 -23.24
N LEU A 12 -1.14 13.34 -24.40
CA LEU A 12 -0.15 14.21 -25.03
C LEU A 12 -0.24 15.63 -24.45
N SER A 13 0.90 16.24 -24.15
CA SER A 13 0.98 17.61 -23.63
C SER A 13 2.18 18.35 -24.21
N ASN A 14 2.23 19.68 -24.08
CA ASN A 14 3.35 20.51 -24.53
C ASN A 14 4.55 20.49 -23.55
N LYS A 15 4.81 19.36 -22.90
CA LYS A 15 5.94 19.13 -22.01
C LYS A 15 6.99 18.27 -22.73
N PRO A 16 8.26 18.26 -22.26
CA PRO A 16 9.26 17.34 -22.78
C PRO A 16 8.75 15.89 -22.77
N LEU A 17 9.06 15.15 -23.82
CA LEU A 17 8.66 13.75 -23.97
C LEU A 17 9.24 12.94 -22.80
N THR A 18 8.38 12.15 -22.16
CA THR A 18 8.78 11.17 -21.15
C THR A 18 9.22 9.88 -21.82
N SER A 19 10.29 9.28 -21.33
CA SER A 19 10.76 7.96 -21.76
C SER A 19 10.63 6.94 -20.62
N PHE A 20 11.03 5.70 -20.88
CA PHE A 20 11.00 4.61 -19.92
C PHE A 20 11.89 4.92 -18.72
N PHE A 21 11.38 4.58 -17.53
CA PHE A 21 12.13 4.62 -16.29
C PHE A 21 12.04 3.26 -15.59
N ARG A 22 12.86 3.06 -14.55
CA ARG A 22 12.96 1.80 -13.81
C ARG A 22 11.57 1.33 -13.36
N GLY A 23 11.18 0.13 -13.78
CA GLY A 23 9.88 -0.48 -13.46
C GLY A 23 8.78 -0.27 -14.51
N PHE A 24 8.99 0.57 -15.54
CA PHE A 24 8.14 0.65 -16.74
C PHE A 24 6.63 0.72 -16.45
N GLY A 25 6.17 1.77 -15.74
CA GLY A 25 4.74 1.91 -15.41
C GLY A 25 4.27 1.08 -14.21
N GLY A 26 4.98 -0.01 -13.88
CA GLY A 26 4.70 -0.87 -12.74
C GLY A 26 4.64 -0.11 -11.41
N PRO A 27 5.65 0.70 -11.04
CA PRO A 27 5.62 1.48 -9.81
C PRO A 27 4.42 2.43 -9.72
N GLN A 28 4.01 3.05 -10.84
CA GLN A 28 2.86 3.95 -10.89
C GLN A 28 1.55 3.18 -10.63
N GLY A 29 1.38 2.01 -11.27
CA GLY A 29 0.22 1.15 -11.06
C GLY A 29 0.16 0.60 -9.63
N MET A 30 1.29 0.10 -9.12
CA MET A 30 1.37 -0.44 -7.75
C MET A 30 1.11 0.64 -6.69
N PHE A 31 1.59 1.87 -6.88
CA PHE A 31 1.30 2.97 -5.96
C PHE A 31 -0.20 3.26 -5.88
N CYS A 32 -0.89 3.29 -7.02
CA CYS A 32 -2.35 3.47 -7.06
C CYS A 32 -3.07 2.31 -6.35
N ALA A 33 -2.69 1.06 -6.63
CA ALA A 33 -3.29 -0.11 -6.00
C ALA A 33 -3.10 -0.10 -4.47
N GLU A 34 -1.89 0.18 -3.97
CA GLU A 34 -1.61 0.27 -2.53
C GLU A 34 -2.36 1.42 -1.86
N THR A 35 -2.57 2.54 -2.57
CA THR A 35 -3.39 3.65 -2.08
C THR A 35 -4.85 3.23 -1.89
N VAL A 36 -5.39 2.45 -2.84
CA VAL A 36 -6.75 1.91 -2.73
C VAL A 36 -6.84 0.93 -1.56
N VAL A 37 -5.91 -0.02 -1.43
CA VAL A 37 -5.86 -0.95 -0.29
C VAL A 37 -5.82 -0.17 1.02
N LYS A 38 -5.02 0.90 1.09
CA LYS A 38 -4.94 1.74 2.27
C LYS A 38 -6.31 2.34 2.63
N HIS A 39 -6.93 3.07 1.70
CA HIS A 39 -8.23 3.71 1.97
C HIS A 39 -9.33 2.70 2.33
N VAL A 40 -9.34 1.52 1.71
CA VAL A 40 -10.32 0.48 2.04
C VAL A 40 -10.12 -0.03 3.46
N ALA A 41 -8.88 -0.21 3.92
CA ALA A 41 -8.66 -0.64 5.31
C ALA A 41 -9.02 0.45 6.32
N GLU A 42 -8.78 1.73 6.01
CA GLU A 42 -9.22 2.86 6.85
C GLU A 42 -10.75 2.89 6.98
N GLU A 43 -11.47 2.76 5.87
CA GLU A 43 -12.94 2.74 5.85
C GLU A 43 -13.53 1.54 6.63
N LEU A 44 -12.86 0.38 6.55
CA LEU A 44 -13.25 -0.83 7.27
C LEU A 44 -12.79 -0.83 8.74
N GLY A 45 -11.99 0.15 9.18
CA GLY A 45 -11.36 0.15 10.49
C GLY A 45 -10.42 -1.06 10.72
N MET A 46 -9.88 -1.63 9.64
CA MET A 46 -9.04 -2.82 9.67
C MET A 46 -7.57 -2.45 9.49
N ASP A 47 -6.69 -3.26 10.07
CA ASP A 47 -5.26 -3.12 9.84
C ASP A 47 -4.90 -3.34 8.36
N HIS A 48 -4.18 -2.38 7.77
CA HIS A 48 -3.81 -2.41 6.36
C HIS A 48 -3.01 -3.65 5.96
N ASP A 49 -2.14 -4.15 6.85
CA ASP A 49 -1.35 -5.35 6.57
C ASP A 49 -2.21 -6.60 6.61
N LYS A 50 -3.20 -6.64 7.50
CA LYS A 50 -4.22 -7.71 7.48
C LYS A 50 -5.05 -7.68 6.20
N LEU A 51 -5.43 -6.50 5.72
CA LEU A 51 -6.14 -6.38 4.44
C LEU A 51 -5.29 -6.91 3.27
N ARG A 52 -3.98 -6.65 3.27
CA ARG A 52 -3.05 -7.21 2.28
C ARG A 52 -2.99 -8.73 2.38
N GLU A 53 -2.75 -9.25 3.58
CA GLU A 53 -2.62 -10.69 3.85
C GLU A 53 -3.83 -11.48 3.36
N ILE A 54 -5.07 -10.99 3.57
CA ILE A 54 -6.28 -11.69 3.10
C ILE A 54 -6.52 -11.59 1.59
N ASN A 55 -5.87 -10.65 0.90
CA ASN A 55 -6.01 -10.42 -0.55
C ASN A 55 -4.79 -10.91 -1.35
N PHE A 56 -3.81 -11.56 -0.71
CA PHE A 56 -2.70 -12.15 -1.44
C PHE A 56 -3.18 -13.25 -2.38
N TYR A 57 -2.50 -13.37 -3.52
CA TYR A 57 -2.69 -14.52 -4.38
C TYR A 57 -2.32 -15.82 -3.64
N GLU A 58 -3.05 -16.87 -3.95
CA GLU A 58 -2.72 -18.24 -3.58
C GLU A 58 -1.92 -18.94 -4.70
N GLU A 59 -1.32 -20.09 -4.41
CA GLU A 59 -0.64 -20.91 -5.42
C GLU A 59 -1.63 -21.34 -6.51
N GLY A 60 -1.24 -21.17 -7.78
CA GLY A 60 -2.12 -21.43 -8.92
C GLY A 60 -3.14 -20.33 -9.23
N GLY A 61 -3.17 -19.26 -8.42
CA GLY A 61 -4.00 -18.07 -8.66
C GLY A 61 -3.78 -17.48 -10.06
N CYS A 62 -4.83 -16.88 -10.63
CA CYS A 62 -4.80 -16.34 -11.98
C CYS A 62 -4.78 -14.81 -11.95
N THR A 63 -3.84 -14.19 -12.66
CA THR A 63 -3.78 -12.73 -12.80
C THR A 63 -4.94 -12.22 -13.67
N PRO A 64 -5.27 -10.91 -13.61
CA PRO A 64 -6.27 -10.31 -14.49
C PRO A 64 -5.99 -10.47 -16.00
N PHE A 65 -4.77 -10.88 -16.36
CA PHE A 65 -4.34 -11.11 -17.74
C PHE A 65 -4.33 -12.60 -18.13
N GLY A 66 -4.88 -13.48 -17.28
CA GLY A 66 -4.99 -14.92 -17.58
C GLY A 66 -3.72 -15.72 -17.29
N MET A 67 -2.73 -15.15 -16.57
CA MET A 67 -1.49 -15.85 -16.24
C MET A 67 -1.63 -16.56 -14.90
N HIS A 68 -1.38 -17.87 -14.85
CA HIS A 68 -1.36 -18.62 -13.60
C HIS A 68 -0.03 -18.46 -12.87
N LEU A 69 -0.10 -18.15 -11.58
CA LEU A 69 1.04 -18.05 -10.69
C LEU A 69 1.54 -19.45 -10.32
N ARG A 70 2.82 -19.70 -10.61
CA ARG A 70 3.56 -20.90 -10.19
C ARG A 70 4.66 -20.45 -9.25
N GLN A 71 4.92 -21.21 -8.18
CA GLN A 71 5.94 -20.88 -7.18
C GLN A 71 5.70 -19.51 -6.53
N ASN A 72 4.46 -19.28 -6.10
CA ASN A 72 4.07 -18.04 -5.45
C ASN A 72 4.70 -17.95 -4.05
N ASN A 73 5.72 -17.12 -3.92
CA ASN A 73 6.46 -16.92 -2.66
C ASN A 73 5.98 -15.72 -1.85
N ILE A 74 4.85 -15.08 -2.19
CA ILE A 74 4.42 -13.82 -1.57
C ILE A 74 4.29 -13.93 -0.05
N ALA A 75 3.59 -14.97 0.45
CA ALA A 75 3.38 -15.17 1.87
C ALA A 75 4.72 -15.44 2.59
N ARG A 76 5.57 -16.28 2.00
CA ARG A 76 6.89 -16.58 2.55
C ARG A 76 7.75 -15.33 2.69
N THR A 77 7.93 -14.58 1.61
CA THR A 77 8.74 -13.35 1.61
C THR A 77 8.16 -12.30 2.55
N TRP A 78 6.84 -12.20 2.64
CA TRP A 78 6.15 -11.30 3.58
C TRP A 78 6.48 -11.62 5.03
N TYR A 79 6.31 -12.89 5.45
CA TYR A 79 6.56 -13.29 6.84
C TYR A 79 8.06 -13.27 7.19
N GLU A 80 8.94 -13.70 6.30
CA GLU A 80 10.40 -13.58 6.48
C GLU A 80 10.83 -12.11 6.64
N CYS A 81 10.21 -11.19 5.89
CA CYS A 81 10.49 -9.75 6.01
C CYS A 81 9.97 -9.18 7.34
N LYS A 82 8.79 -9.58 7.79
CA LYS A 82 8.22 -9.17 9.08
C LYS A 82 9.07 -9.65 10.26
N GLU A 83 9.52 -10.90 10.21
CA GLU A 83 10.39 -11.50 11.23
C GLU A 83 11.76 -10.82 11.25
N SER A 84 12.46 -10.75 10.11
CA SER A 84 13.81 -10.17 10.04
C SER A 84 13.87 -8.68 10.40
N SER A 85 12.75 -7.97 10.32
CA SER A 85 12.67 -6.54 10.63
C SER A 85 12.12 -6.22 12.02
N ASP A 86 11.82 -7.23 12.86
CA ASP A 86 11.12 -7.08 14.14
C ASP A 86 9.83 -6.24 14.02
N TYR A 87 9.07 -6.48 12.94
CA TYR A 87 8.01 -5.56 12.52
C TYR A 87 6.95 -5.33 13.62
N GLU A 88 6.43 -6.40 14.22
CA GLU A 88 5.37 -6.31 15.23
C GLU A 88 5.84 -5.54 16.48
N ARG A 89 7.05 -5.84 16.96
CA ARG A 89 7.66 -5.11 18.09
C ARG A 89 7.81 -3.62 17.80
N ARG A 90 8.29 -3.28 16.60
CA ARG A 90 8.47 -1.87 16.20
C ARG A 90 7.14 -1.16 16.01
N LYS A 91 6.12 -1.86 15.50
CA LYS A 91 4.76 -1.34 15.36
C LYS A 91 4.16 -0.99 16.72
N GLU A 92 4.29 -1.87 17.72
CA GLU A 92 3.86 -1.60 19.09
C GLU A 92 4.56 -0.38 19.69
N GLN A 93 5.89 -0.28 19.52
CA GLN A 93 6.68 0.87 19.97
C GLN A 93 6.22 2.18 19.34
N VAL A 94 5.92 2.18 18.03
CA VAL A 94 5.39 3.36 17.33
C VAL A 94 4.01 3.74 17.85
N LEU A 95 3.13 2.76 18.10
CA LEU A 95 1.81 3.02 18.66
C LEU A 95 1.90 3.58 20.08
N GLU A 96 2.80 3.07 20.91
CA GLU A 96 3.06 3.59 22.26
C GLU A 96 3.59 5.03 22.21
N TYR A 97 4.59 5.28 21.37
CA TYR A 97 5.16 6.61 21.17
C TYR A 97 4.09 7.61 20.71
N ASN A 98 3.28 7.26 19.71
CA ASN A 98 2.23 8.12 19.20
C ASN A 98 1.15 8.42 20.25
N ARG A 99 0.79 7.44 21.11
CA ARG A 99 -0.13 7.67 22.24
C ARG A 99 0.46 8.64 23.26
N PHE A 100 1.74 8.51 23.58
CA PHE A 100 2.43 9.37 24.53
C PHE A 100 2.52 10.82 24.04
N GLU A 101 2.95 11.03 22.79
CA GLU A 101 3.02 12.35 22.16
C GLU A 101 1.64 13.02 22.08
N TYR A 102 0.60 12.27 21.69
CA TYR A 102 -0.77 12.79 21.67
C TYR A 102 -1.23 13.21 23.07
N ALA A 103 -0.92 12.41 24.11
CA ALA A 103 -1.26 12.73 25.49
C ALA A 103 -0.50 13.97 26.02
N ILE A 104 0.76 14.19 25.62
CA ILE A 104 1.51 15.41 25.96
C ILE A 104 0.90 16.62 25.27
N SER A 105 0.64 16.53 23.96
CA SER A 105 0.05 17.63 23.20
C SER A 105 -1.30 18.06 23.78
N HIS A 106 -2.15 17.11 24.18
CA HIS A 106 -3.45 17.41 24.79
C HIS A 106 -3.32 17.98 26.20
N LYS A 107 -2.40 17.48 27.04
CA LYS A 107 -2.13 18.05 28.37
C LYS A 107 -1.53 19.46 28.29
N GLN A 108 -0.65 19.73 27.33
CA GLN A 108 -0.09 21.07 27.10
C GLN A 108 -1.14 22.06 26.61
N LYS A 109 -2.04 21.67 25.70
CA LYS A 109 -3.15 22.54 25.26
C LYS A 109 -4.10 22.87 26.42
N PHE A 110 -4.45 21.88 27.24
CA PHE A 110 -5.25 22.09 28.46
C PHE A 110 -4.54 23.00 29.48
N ALA A 111 -3.23 22.87 29.64
CA ALA A 111 -2.43 23.72 30.53
C ALA A 111 -2.24 25.15 29.99
N LEU A 112 -2.30 25.34 28.67
CA LEU A 112 -2.19 26.65 28.01
C LEU A 112 -3.55 27.32 27.75
N GLY A 113 -4.66 26.69 28.17
CA GLY A 113 -5.99 27.31 28.17
C GLY A 113 -6.61 27.54 26.79
N TYR A 114 -6.30 26.68 25.81
CA TYR A 114 -7.04 26.60 24.54
C TYR A 114 -7.75 25.25 24.42
#